data_AF-A0A1M4XKT2-F1
#
_entry.id   AF-A0A1M4XKT2-F1
#
_cell.length_a   1.000
_cell.length_b   1.000
_cell.length_c   1.000
_cell.angle_alpha   90.00
_cell.angle_beta   90.00
_cell.angle_gamma   90.00
#
_symmetry.space_group_name_H-M   'P 1'
#
loop_
_entity.id
_entity.type
_entity.pdbx_description
1 polymer ?
#
loop_
_entity_poly.entity_id
_entity_poly.type
_entity_poly.pdbx_seq_one_letter_code
_entity_poly.pdbx_strand_id
1 'polypeptide(L)'
;MCFKRKFNVYLLLNIEVMKMLGTLFMALLMSFSLFAQENVQVKLEKEGDLVKATYFHDNGEVSQIGYFKNDKPHGEWKAFDITGDKIAQAKYDEGKKVGKWFFWNDGSLSEVDYRNNAVAKVSSYQKNETYVVSN
;
A
#
# COMPACT_ATOMS: atom_id res chain seq x y z
N MET A 1 -42.92 31.39 48.03
CA MET A 1 -41.93 31.64 46.96
C MET A 1 -40.90 30.50 46.73
N CYS A 2 -40.80 29.47 47.58
CA CYS A 2 -39.70 28.48 47.53
C CYS A 2 -39.86 27.36 46.45
N PHE A 3 -41.08 27.06 46.01
CA PHE A 3 -41.37 25.92 45.11
C PHE A 3 -40.95 26.16 43.64
N LYS A 4 -41.18 27.37 43.10
CA LYS A 4 -40.72 27.75 41.74
C LYS A 4 -39.20 27.68 41.59
N ARG A 5 -38.45 27.95 42.67
CA ARG A 5 -36.98 27.95 42.66
C ARG A 5 -36.41 26.53 42.59
N LYS A 6 -37.00 25.57 43.30
CA LYS A 6 -36.61 24.15 43.25
C LYS A 6 -36.95 23.46 41.93
N PHE A 7 -38.11 23.77 41.34
CA PHE A 7 -38.51 23.22 40.04
C PHE A 7 -37.61 23.68 38.89
N ASN A 8 -37.23 24.97 38.89
CA ASN A 8 -36.34 25.53 37.87
C ASN A 8 -34.92 24.96 37.97
N VAL A 9 -34.41 24.70 39.19
CA VAL A 9 -33.11 24.04 39.39
C VAL A 9 -33.12 22.59 38.89
N TYR A 10 -34.19 21.83 39.11
CA TYR A 10 -34.31 20.45 38.61
C TYR A 10 -34.41 20.39 37.07
N LEU A 11 -35.18 21.31 36.48
CA LEU A 11 -35.29 21.44 35.03
C LEU A 11 -33.93 21.82 34.39
N LEU A 12 -33.21 22.76 34.99
CA LEU A 12 -31.87 23.16 34.55
C LEU A 12 -30.86 22.02 34.70
N LEU A 13 -30.91 21.25 35.80
CA LEU A 13 -30.05 20.09 36.01
C LEU A 13 -30.27 19.04 34.91
N ASN A 14 -31.53 18.75 34.56
CA ASN A 14 -31.85 17.80 33.48
C ASN A 14 -31.40 18.29 32.11
N ILE A 15 -31.47 19.60 31.84
CA ILE A 15 -30.97 20.20 30.59
C ILE A 15 -29.44 20.10 30.53
N GLU A 16 -28.72 20.39 31.61
CA GLU A 16 -27.25 20.26 31.67
C GLU A 16 -26.80 18.80 31.53
N VAL A 17 -27.51 17.85 32.16
CA VAL A 17 -27.25 16.40 32.00
C VAL A 17 -27.50 15.95 30.57
N MET A 18 -28.57 16.43 29.92
CA MET A 18 -28.89 16.08 28.53
C MET A 18 -27.89 16.67 27.53
N LYS A 19 -27.36 17.87 27.78
CA LYS A 19 -26.26 18.46 27.00
C LYS A 19 -24.98 17.64 27.15
N MET A 20 -24.64 17.23 28.37
CA MET A 20 -23.45 16.42 28.67
C MET A 20 -23.53 15.02 28.03
N LEU A 21 -24.72 14.41 28.01
CA LEU A 21 -24.97 13.15 27.32
C LEU A 21 -24.83 13.30 25.79
N GLY A 22 -25.31 14.42 25.24
CA GLY A 22 -25.17 14.74 23.83
C GLY A 22 -23.72 14.93 23.39
N THR A 23 -22.88 15.61 24.19
CA THR A 23 -21.45 15.74 23.92
C THR A 23 -20.71 14.42 24.04
N LEU A 24 -21.05 13.56 25.01
CA LEU A 24 -20.44 12.24 25.17
C LEU A 24 -20.77 11.32 23.98
N PHE A 25 -22.01 11.36 23.51
CA PHE A 25 -22.45 10.61 22.33
C PHE A 25 -21.75 11.09 21.06
N MET A 26 -21.57 12.40 20.89
CA MET A 26 -20.89 12.97 19.74
C MET A 26 -19.38 12.67 19.74
N ALA A 27 -18.74 12.62 20.91
CA ALA A 27 -17.36 12.16 21.06
C ALA A 27 -17.20 10.66 20.74
N LEU A 28 -18.18 9.83 21.12
CA LEU A 28 -18.23 8.40 20.78
C LEU A 28 -18.38 8.17 19.27
N LEU A 29 -19.14 9.02 18.58
CA LEU A 29 -19.28 8.95 17.11
C LEU A 29 -17.98 9.35 16.39
N MET A 30 -17.25 10.34 16.91
CA MET A 30 -15.96 10.74 16.33
C MET A 30 -14.88 9.68 16.49
N SER A 31 -14.80 8.98 17.64
CA SER A 31 -13.83 7.90 17.83
C SER A 31 -14.08 6.73 16.88
N PHE A 32 -15.33 6.38 16.59
CA PHE A 32 -15.68 5.35 15.59
C PHE A 32 -15.23 5.71 14.17
N SER A 33 -15.24 6.99 13.80
CA SER A 33 -14.84 7.43 12.45
C SER A 33 -13.33 7.30 12.18
N LEU A 34 -12.49 7.37 13.22
CA LEU A 34 -11.04 7.22 13.07
C LEU A 34 -10.62 5.77 12.73
N PHE A 35 -11.41 4.78 13.14
CA PHE A 35 -11.15 3.37 12.81
C PHE A 35 -11.59 2.97 11.40
N ALA A 36 -12.42 3.78 10.72
CA ALA A 36 -12.91 3.47 9.38
C ALA A 36 -11.91 3.78 8.27
N GLN A 37 -10.83 4.49 8.58
CA GLN A 37 -9.84 4.94 7.61
C GLN A 37 -8.58 4.05 7.66
N GLU A 38 -8.72 2.77 7.32
CA GLU A 38 -7.61 1.81 7.25
C GLU A 38 -7.56 1.11 5.87
N ASN A 39 -6.34 0.89 5.36
CA ASN A 39 -5.94 0.23 4.11
C ASN A 39 -5.67 1.12 2.89
N VAL A 40 -4.74 2.08 3.01
CA VAL A 40 -4.01 2.56 1.82
C VAL A 40 -2.89 1.57 1.51
N GLN A 41 -3.21 0.55 0.71
CA GLN A 41 -2.28 -0.51 0.26
C GLN A 41 -1.24 -0.01 -0.78
N VAL A 42 -1.33 1.27 -1.18
CA VAL A 42 -0.50 1.88 -2.23
C VAL A 42 -0.11 3.30 -1.87
N LYS A 43 1.19 3.58 -1.83
CA LYS A 43 1.75 4.93 -1.74
C LYS A 43 2.10 5.44 -3.12
N LEU A 44 1.55 6.60 -3.50
CA LEU A 44 1.83 7.29 -4.76
C LEU A 44 2.60 8.58 -4.50
N GLU A 45 3.73 8.76 -5.19
CA GLU A 45 4.61 9.93 -5.05
C GLU A 45 4.91 10.51 -6.43
N LYS A 46 4.61 11.80 -6.64
CA LYS A 46 4.92 12.46 -7.92
C LYS A 46 6.40 12.86 -7.94
N GLU A 47 7.12 12.42 -8.97
CA GLU A 47 8.54 12.69 -9.21
C GLU A 47 8.69 13.26 -10.64
N GLY A 48 8.55 14.58 -10.76
CA GLY A 48 8.55 15.26 -12.07
C GLY A 48 7.35 14.83 -12.92
N ASP A 49 7.63 14.26 -14.10
CA ASP A 49 6.63 13.71 -15.02
C ASP A 49 6.23 12.26 -14.69
N LEU A 50 6.85 11.66 -13.68
CA LEU A 50 6.59 10.29 -13.24
C LEU A 50 5.77 10.27 -11.95
N VAL A 51 5.02 9.20 -11.75
CA VAL A 51 4.38 8.85 -10.47
C VAL A 51 4.97 7.54 -10.01
N LYS A 52 5.75 7.58 -8.93
CA LYS A 52 6.25 6.39 -8.25
C LYS A 52 5.11 5.75 -7.47
N ALA A 53 4.90 4.46 -7.68
CA ALA A 53 3.94 3.66 -6.94
C ALA A 53 4.68 2.63 -6.10
N THR A 54 4.35 2.58 -4.82
CA THR A 54 4.84 1.56 -3.87
C THR A 54 3.62 0.83 -3.32
N TYR A 55 3.54 -0.46 -3.60
CA TYR A 55 2.52 -1.36 -3.09
C TYR A 55 3.08 -2.09 -1.88
N PHE A 56 2.21 -2.39 -0.92
CA PHE A 56 2.58 -3.10 0.29
C PHE A 56 1.87 -4.47 0.34
N HIS A 57 2.45 -5.40 1.08
CA HIS A 57 1.80 -6.62 1.53
C HIS A 57 0.97 -6.33 2.77
N ASP A 58 0.13 -7.28 3.19
CA ASP A 58 -0.68 -7.17 4.41
C ASP A 58 0.16 -6.97 5.69
N ASN A 59 1.43 -7.40 5.68
CA ASN A 59 2.37 -7.18 6.78
C ASN A 59 2.99 -5.76 6.79
N GLY A 60 2.66 -4.91 5.81
CA GLY A 60 3.20 -3.55 5.66
C GLY A 60 4.56 -3.46 4.95
N GLU A 61 5.15 -4.58 4.56
CA GLU A 61 6.39 -4.60 3.76
C GLU A 61 6.11 -4.34 2.28
N VAL A 62 7.12 -3.90 1.53
CA VAL A 62 6.95 -3.54 0.11
C VAL A 62 6.71 -4.80 -0.71
N SER A 63 5.58 -4.85 -1.42
CA SER A 63 5.26 -5.93 -2.38
C SER A 63 5.70 -5.58 -3.79
N GLN A 64 5.57 -4.32 -4.19
CA GLN A 64 5.94 -3.87 -5.52
C GLN A 64 6.34 -2.40 -5.53
N ILE A 65 7.29 -2.05 -6.39
CA ILE A 65 7.68 -0.66 -6.64
C ILE A 65 7.90 -0.43 -8.13
N GLY A 66 7.44 0.70 -8.63
CA GLY A 66 7.62 1.08 -10.03
C GLY A 66 7.15 2.49 -10.30
N TYR A 67 7.11 2.84 -11.58
CA TYR A 67 6.74 4.19 -12.03
C TYR A 67 5.64 4.14 -13.08
N PHE A 68 4.82 5.17 -13.08
CA PHE A 68 3.86 5.48 -14.13
C PHE A 68 4.27 6.78 -14.82
N LYS A 69 4.03 6.84 -16.13
CA LYS A 69 4.12 8.04 -16.96
C LYS A 69 2.85 8.12 -17.80
N ASN A 70 2.12 9.24 -17.72
CA ASN A 70 0.83 9.41 -18.42
C ASN A 70 -0.14 8.23 -18.20
N ASP A 71 -0.33 7.84 -16.93
CA ASP A 71 -1.18 6.72 -16.50
C ASP A 71 -0.79 5.33 -17.03
N LYS A 72 0.42 5.19 -17.60
CA LYS A 72 0.94 3.92 -18.11
C LYS A 72 2.20 3.49 -17.35
N PRO A 73 2.38 2.19 -17.06
CA PRO A 73 3.63 1.69 -16.48
C PRO A 73 4.84 2.11 -17.30
N HIS A 74 5.88 2.59 -16.62
CA HIS A 74 7.08 3.09 -17.25
C HIS A 74 8.32 2.78 -16.39
N GLY A 75 9.46 2.60 -17.04
CA GLY A 75 10.72 2.33 -16.36
C GLY A 75 10.78 0.94 -15.72
N GLU A 76 11.59 0.83 -14.68
CA GLU A 76 11.78 -0.43 -13.96
C GLU A 76 10.69 -0.65 -12.91
N TRP A 77 10.23 -1.90 -12.86
CA TRP A 77 9.30 -2.41 -11.87
C TRP A 77 9.95 -3.58 -11.13
N LYS A 78 9.84 -3.60 -9.81
CA LYS A 78 10.39 -4.67 -8.96
C LYS A 78 9.27 -5.19 -8.07
N ALA A 79 9.21 -6.51 -7.90
CA ALA A 79 8.30 -7.16 -6.97
C ALA A 79 9.10 -8.01 -5.97
N PHE A 80 8.58 -8.07 -4.75
CA PHE A 80 9.20 -8.74 -3.62
C PHE A 80 8.21 -9.69 -2.96
N ASP A 81 8.70 -10.77 -2.37
CA ASP A 81 7.88 -11.66 -1.55
C ASP A 81 7.64 -11.09 -0.14
N ILE A 82 6.96 -11.88 0.70
CA ILE A 82 6.60 -11.50 2.07
C ILE A 82 7.80 -11.40 3.02
N THR A 83 8.98 -11.84 2.59
CA THR A 83 10.25 -11.74 3.33
C THR A 83 11.14 -10.61 2.81
N GLY A 84 10.68 -9.87 1.80
CA GLY A 84 11.42 -8.78 1.16
C GLY A 84 12.40 -9.22 0.07
N ASP A 85 12.45 -10.51 -0.26
CA ASP A 85 13.32 -11.03 -1.31
C ASP A 85 12.72 -10.72 -2.70
N LYS A 86 13.58 -10.29 -3.62
CA LYS A 86 13.15 -9.89 -4.97
C LYS A 86 12.75 -11.10 -5.80
N ILE A 87 11.48 -11.15 -6.19
CA ILE A 87 10.90 -12.24 -6.99
C ILE A 87 10.67 -11.88 -8.46
N ALA A 88 10.59 -10.57 -8.79
CA ALA A 88 10.50 -10.15 -10.18
C ALA A 88 11.13 -8.78 -10.44
N GLN A 89 11.62 -8.61 -11.67
CA GLN A 89 12.09 -7.35 -12.20
C GLN A 89 11.63 -7.23 -13.66
N ALA A 90 10.91 -6.17 -13.95
CA ALA A 90 10.30 -5.89 -15.24
C ALA A 90 10.71 -4.50 -15.73
N LYS A 91 10.65 -4.30 -17.04
CA LYS A 91 10.84 -2.99 -17.66
C LYS A 91 9.70 -2.69 -18.61
N TYR A 92 9.17 -1.48 -18.49
CA TYR A 92 8.10 -0.96 -19.31
C TYR A 92 8.52 0.33 -20.01
N ASP A 93 7.97 0.52 -21.21
CA ASP A 93 8.05 1.77 -21.96
C ASP A 93 6.67 2.13 -22.48
N GLU A 94 6.15 3.27 -22.04
CA GLU A 94 4.76 3.72 -22.23
C GLU A 94 3.69 2.61 -22.16
N GLY A 95 3.76 1.76 -21.12
CA GLY A 95 2.85 0.66 -20.88
C GLY A 95 3.16 -0.62 -21.66
N LYS A 96 4.16 -0.63 -22.52
CA LYS A 96 4.62 -1.82 -23.25
C LYS A 96 5.71 -2.53 -22.47
N LYS A 97 5.64 -3.86 -22.39
CA LYS A 97 6.73 -4.72 -21.91
C LYS A 97 7.89 -4.62 -22.88
N VAL A 98 9.06 -4.25 -22.37
CA VAL A 98 10.30 -4.12 -23.15
C VAL A 98 11.50 -4.63 -22.36
N GLY A 99 12.52 -5.07 -23.08
CA GLY A 99 13.78 -5.55 -22.50
C GLY A 99 13.62 -6.85 -21.71
N LYS A 100 14.64 -7.16 -20.92
CA LYS A 100 14.72 -8.40 -20.15
C LYS A 100 13.92 -8.29 -18.86
N TRP A 101 13.01 -9.23 -18.70
CA TRP A 101 12.27 -9.45 -17.47
C TRP A 101 12.83 -10.66 -16.76
N PHE A 102 12.95 -10.56 -15.46
CA PHE A 102 13.53 -11.59 -14.61
C PHE A 102 12.49 -12.02 -13.59
N PHE A 103 12.36 -13.33 -13.43
CA PHE A 103 11.50 -13.96 -12.43
C PHE A 103 12.35 -14.95 -11.64
N TRP A 104 12.42 -14.75 -10.34
CA TRP A 104 13.11 -15.63 -9.42
C TRP A 104 12.06 -16.52 -8.74
N ASN A 105 12.27 -17.82 -8.80
CA ASN A 105 11.44 -18.80 -8.12
C ASN A 105 12.35 -19.90 -7.59
N ASP A 106 12.33 -20.14 -6.28
CA ASP A 106 13.12 -21.11 -5.52
C ASP A 106 14.18 -21.89 -6.34
N GLY A 107 15.43 -21.38 -6.31
CA GLY A 107 16.55 -22.02 -7.00
C GLY A 107 16.58 -21.85 -8.53
N SER A 108 15.63 -21.15 -9.14
CA SER A 108 15.57 -20.92 -10.58
C SER A 108 15.41 -19.44 -10.94
N LEU A 109 15.98 -19.06 -12.09
CA LEU A 109 15.83 -17.75 -12.71
C LEU A 109 15.26 -17.93 -14.10
N SER A 110 14.12 -17.30 -14.38
CA SER A 110 13.58 -17.18 -15.73
C SER A 110 13.83 -15.77 -16.26
N GLU A 111 14.45 -15.69 -17.42
CA GLU A 111 14.67 -14.47 -18.18
C GLU A 111 13.78 -14.48 -19.43
N VAL A 112 12.99 -13.43 -19.62
CA VAL A 112 12.13 -13.24 -20.79
C VAL A 112 12.49 -11.92 -21.46
N ASP A 113 13.00 -11.97 -22.69
CA ASP A 113 13.24 -10.77 -23.50
C ASP A 113 11.93 -10.36 -24.18
N TYR A 114 11.41 -9.18 -23.83
CA TYR A 114 10.23 -8.59 -24.44
C TYR A 114 10.58 -7.49 -25.43
N ARG A 115 9.87 -7.47 -26.56
CA ARG A 115 9.94 -6.39 -27.56
C ARG A 115 8.53 -5.95 -27.91
N ASN A 116 8.12 -4.78 -27.41
CA ASN A 116 6.79 -4.22 -27.65
C ASN A 116 5.66 -5.21 -27.30
N ASN A 117 5.67 -5.75 -26.07
CA ASN A 117 4.75 -6.79 -25.57
C ASN A 117 4.94 -8.20 -26.13
N ALA A 118 5.72 -8.41 -27.20
CA ALA A 118 6.00 -9.73 -27.74
C ALA A 118 7.19 -10.39 -27.04
N VAL A 119 7.09 -11.69 -26.78
CA VAL A 119 8.22 -12.50 -26.28
C VAL A 119 9.18 -12.75 -27.44
N ALA A 120 10.40 -12.23 -27.32
CA ALA A 120 11.47 -12.46 -28.28
C ALA A 120 12.31 -13.69 -27.93
N LYS A 121 12.54 -13.94 -26.64
CA LYS A 121 13.31 -15.09 -26.15
C LYS A 121 12.92 -15.42 -24.71
N VAL A 122 12.96 -16.70 -24.38
CA VAL A 122 12.87 -17.20 -23.00
C VAL A 122 14.14 -17.98 -22.69
N SER A 123 14.68 -17.81 -21.49
CA SER A 123 15.83 -18.57 -20.99
C SER A 123 15.60 -18.87 -19.51
N SER A 124 15.93 -20.09 -19.09
CA SER A 124 15.79 -20.53 -17.70
C SER A 124 17.12 -21.04 -17.19
N TYR A 125 17.48 -20.63 -15.99
CA TYR A 125 18.74 -20.96 -15.33
C TYR A 125 18.42 -21.60 -13.98
N GLN A 126 19.12 -22.68 -13.66
CA GLN A 126 19.05 -23.30 -12.34
C GLN A 126 20.24 -22.83 -11.51
N LYS A 127 20.00 -22.48 -10.24
CA LYS A 127 21.01 -22.06 -9.28
C LYS A 127 21.71 -23.31 -8.79
N ASN A 128 22.85 -23.64 -9.38
CA ASN A 128 23.73 -24.66 -8.82
C ASN A 128 24.39 -24.06 -7.56
N GLU A 129 24.17 -24.69 -6.40
CA GLU A 129 24.78 -24.27 -5.14
C GLU A 129 26.31 -24.17 -5.30
N THR A 130 26.83 -22.95 -5.32
CA THR A 130 28.28 -22.73 -5.26
C THR A 130 28.56 -22.19 -3.87
N TYR A 131 29.07 -23.05 -2.99
CA TYR A 131 29.52 -22.65 -1.66
C TYR A 131 30.70 -21.68 -1.83
N VAL A 132 30.48 -20.40 -1.56
CA VAL A 132 31.57 -19.42 -1.49
C VAL A 132 32.25 -19.64 -0.15
N VAL A 133 33.34 -20.41 -0.14
CA VAL A 133 34.24 -20.46 1.02
C VAL A 133 34.99 -19.13 1.04
N SER A 134 34.62 -18.24 1.95
CA SER A 134 35.46 -17.10 2.29
C SER A 134 36.65 -17.61 3.12
N ASN A 135 37.87 -17.39 2.62
CA ASN A 135 39.12 -17.59 3.37
C ASN A 135 39.35 -16.46 4.38
#